data_AF-A0A6A4Z1U3-F1
#
_entry.id   AF-A0A6A4Z1U3-F1
#
_cell.length_a   1.000
_cell.length_b   1.000
_cell.length_c   1.000
_cell.angle_alpha   90.00
_cell.angle_beta   90.00
_cell.angle_gamma   90.00
#
_symmetry.space_group_name_H-M   'P 1'
#
loop_
_entity.id
_entity.type
_entity.pdbx_description
1 polymer ?
#
loop_
_entity_poly.entity_id
_entity_poly.type
_entity_poly.pdbx_seq_one_letter_code
_entity_poly.pdbx_strand_id
1 'polypeptide(L)'
;LFRSDDYSSRLLSTYAKAVGLRFIHTALADHIRALCTDKKSSDFELNIAKDPSLSDPVKLQRNADNLMAVCQTIVDSILDHVDALPLSFVHVCRYLKGKLIERFLDKSEEDYDGSSSPIKAIMGGFLFLRFICPAITTPHSYGLLDEIPDASSRRILVLVTKLLFNCSTDVEFGVKESYMRIVNGFILQNAPRMSFLYTRLTAKREGDIEACFTADSDGIFANITQDQLIQDRDEIMLALGKHVDEVVGKVALSSESLAQQLQVVMAPSTAAAAAAAAAASPQKDVEKKKTGGGGIMGFFAPNRKL
;
A
#
# COMPACT_ATOMS: atom_id res chain seq x y z
N LEU A 1 7.51 -11.88 -6.77
CA LEU A 1 6.19 -11.22 -6.96
C LEU A 1 6.05 -10.13 -5.90
N PHE A 2 5.32 -9.05 -6.18
CA PHE A 2 5.14 -7.92 -5.23
C PHE A 2 6.47 -7.41 -4.65
N ARG A 3 7.41 -7.03 -5.51
CA ARG A 3 8.63 -6.30 -5.08
C ARG A 3 8.77 -4.96 -5.80
N SER A 4 8.13 -4.82 -6.95
CA SER A 4 7.93 -3.57 -7.66
C SER A 4 6.95 -2.65 -6.91
N ASP A 5 7.23 -1.35 -7.02
CA ASP A 5 6.27 -0.29 -6.74
C ASP A 5 5.50 -0.01 -8.04
N ASP A 6 4.33 -0.63 -8.17
CA ASP A 6 3.47 -0.54 -9.35
C ASP A 6 2.04 -0.23 -8.91
N TYR A 7 1.17 0.12 -9.86
CA TYR A 7 -0.20 0.52 -9.54
C TYR A 7 -0.94 -0.54 -8.73
N SER A 8 -0.84 -1.81 -9.12
CA SER A 8 -1.50 -2.92 -8.45
C SER A 8 -0.99 -3.10 -7.02
N SER A 9 0.32 -2.99 -6.81
CA SER A 9 0.94 -3.16 -5.50
C SER A 9 0.65 -1.97 -4.57
N ARG A 10 0.54 -0.76 -5.12
CA ARG A 10 0.07 0.44 -4.39
C ARG A 10 -1.40 0.34 -4.01
N LEU A 11 -2.27 -0.02 -4.96
CA LEU A 11 -3.70 -0.20 -4.72
C LEU A 11 -3.95 -1.20 -3.59
N LEU A 12 -3.29 -2.35 -3.66
CA LEU A 12 -3.37 -3.38 -2.65
C LEU A 12 -2.88 -2.91 -1.28
N SER A 13 -1.81 -2.09 -1.22
CA SER A 13 -1.30 -1.52 0.02
C SER A 13 -2.25 -0.48 0.62
N THR A 14 -2.80 0.40 -0.22
CA THR A 14 -3.78 1.42 0.20
C THR A 14 -5.04 0.76 0.75
N TYR A 15 -5.58 -0.24 0.04
CA TYR A 15 -6.74 -0.99 0.50
C TYR A 15 -6.45 -1.72 1.83
N ALA A 16 -5.32 -2.44 1.93
CA ALA A 16 -4.92 -3.12 3.15
C ALA A 16 -4.80 -2.17 4.34
N LYS A 17 -4.24 -0.97 4.14
CA LYS A 17 -4.18 0.07 5.16
C LYS A 17 -5.57 0.54 5.56
N ALA A 18 -6.46 0.82 4.60
CA ALA A 18 -7.79 1.35 4.85
C ALA A 18 -8.64 0.41 5.71
N VAL A 19 -8.69 -0.87 5.36
CA VAL A 19 -9.56 -1.85 6.05
C VAL A 19 -8.87 -2.52 7.24
N GLY A 20 -7.54 -2.59 7.22
CA GLY A 20 -6.73 -3.29 8.22
C GLY A 20 -6.25 -2.39 9.37
N LEU A 21 -6.55 -1.09 9.37
CA LEU A 21 -6.02 -0.15 10.37
C LEU A 21 -6.38 -0.56 11.79
N ARG A 22 -7.62 -1.04 12.03
CA ARG A 22 -8.05 -1.54 13.34
C ARG A 22 -7.18 -2.69 13.84
N PHE A 23 -6.82 -3.63 12.97
CA PHE A 23 -5.91 -4.72 13.30
C PHE A 23 -4.53 -4.18 13.68
N ILE A 24 -3.98 -3.24 12.90
CA ILE A 24 -2.68 -2.61 13.18
C ILE A 24 -2.66 -1.94 14.55
N HIS A 25 -3.70 -1.17 14.90
CA HIS A 25 -3.79 -0.55 16.22
C HIS A 25 -3.86 -1.60 17.33
N THR A 26 -4.75 -2.59 17.18
CA THR A 26 -4.95 -3.62 18.20
C THR A 26 -3.69 -4.47 18.41
N ALA A 27 -3.01 -4.86 17.34
CA ALA A 27 -1.86 -5.75 17.41
C ALA A 27 -0.56 -5.01 17.80
N LEU A 28 -0.37 -3.76 17.35
CA LEU A 28 0.95 -3.11 17.36
C LEU A 28 1.04 -1.86 18.25
N ALA A 29 -0.04 -1.14 18.54
CA ALA A 29 0.06 0.20 19.12
C ALA A 29 0.87 0.25 20.42
N ASP A 30 0.58 -0.64 21.37
CA ASP A 30 1.24 -0.64 22.67
C ASP A 30 2.71 -1.06 22.58
N HIS A 31 3.01 -2.03 21.71
CA HIS A 31 4.38 -2.47 21.43
C HIS A 31 5.22 -1.33 20.84
N ILE A 32 4.68 -0.64 19.84
CA ILE A 32 5.37 0.46 19.17
C ILE A 32 5.57 1.64 20.12
N ARG A 33 4.56 1.98 20.92
CA ARG A 33 4.66 3.04 21.92
C ARG A 33 5.76 2.73 22.94
N ALA A 34 5.74 1.52 23.52
CA ALA A 34 6.76 1.11 24.49
C ALA A 34 8.19 1.14 23.91
N LEU A 35 8.36 0.76 22.63
CA LEU A 35 9.66 0.82 21.95
C LEU A 35 10.17 2.26 21.76
N CYS A 36 9.26 3.23 21.64
CA CYS A 36 9.61 4.63 21.41
C CYS A 36 9.73 5.45 22.70
N THR A 37 9.12 5.01 23.81
CA THR A 37 9.13 5.74 25.09
C THR A 37 10.11 5.16 26.11
N ASP A 38 10.20 3.83 26.20
CA ASP A 38 10.82 3.16 27.35
C ASP A 38 12.19 2.57 27.04
N LYS A 39 12.55 2.51 25.76
CA LYS A 39 13.69 1.74 25.25
C LYS A 39 14.73 2.65 24.62
N LYS A 40 16.01 2.27 24.76
CA LYS A 40 17.15 2.98 24.16
C LYS A 40 17.76 2.13 23.06
N SER A 41 18.15 2.76 21.95
CA SER A 41 18.75 2.03 20.83
C SER A 41 20.02 1.27 21.18
N SER A 42 20.74 1.69 22.22
CA SER A 42 21.95 1.02 22.74
C SER A 42 21.68 -0.39 23.28
N ASP A 43 20.45 -0.69 23.69
CA ASP A 43 20.06 -2.00 24.24
C ASP A 43 19.56 -2.98 23.16
N PHE A 44 19.52 -2.53 21.89
CA PHE A 44 19.04 -3.30 20.74
C PHE A 44 20.06 -3.34 19.60
N GLU A 45 21.08 -2.48 19.60
CA GLU A 45 22.10 -2.46 18.54
C GLU A 45 22.90 -3.77 18.54
N LEU A 46 23.12 -4.30 17.33
CA LEU A 46 23.86 -5.55 17.08
C LEU A 46 25.08 -5.32 16.19
N ASN A 47 25.19 -4.15 15.56
CA ASN A 47 26.29 -3.83 14.68
C ASN A 47 27.47 -3.23 15.46
N ILE A 48 28.53 -4.01 15.62
CA ILE A 48 29.78 -3.62 16.30
C ILE A 48 30.40 -2.36 15.67
N ALA A 49 30.27 -2.15 14.36
CA ALA A 49 30.79 -0.95 13.71
C ALA A 49 30.04 0.33 14.12
N LYS A 50 28.80 0.20 14.62
CA LYS A 50 28.00 1.32 15.13
C LYS A 50 28.14 1.52 16.64
N ASP A 51 28.37 0.43 17.38
CA ASP A 51 28.65 0.47 18.82
C ASP A 51 29.83 -0.48 19.13
N PRO A 52 31.07 0.06 19.25
CA PRO A 52 32.27 -0.74 19.55
C PRO A 52 32.20 -1.51 20.87
N SER A 53 31.35 -1.10 21.82
CA SER A 53 31.21 -1.85 23.08
C SER A 53 30.50 -3.20 22.91
N LEU A 54 29.92 -3.47 21.73
CA LEU A 54 29.39 -4.78 21.34
C LEU A 54 30.47 -5.81 20.99
N SER A 55 31.76 -5.44 21.04
CA SER A 55 32.84 -6.43 21.06
C SER A 55 32.80 -7.33 22.30
N ASP A 56 32.11 -6.90 23.37
CA ASP A 56 31.75 -7.77 24.47
C ASP A 56 30.61 -8.73 24.06
N PRO A 57 30.87 -10.06 23.99
CA PRO A 57 29.88 -11.04 23.58
C PRO A 57 28.67 -11.09 24.53
N VAL A 58 28.84 -10.76 25.82
CA VAL A 58 27.74 -10.77 26.79
C VAL A 58 26.76 -9.64 26.49
N LYS A 59 27.26 -8.43 26.24
CA LYS A 59 26.41 -7.30 25.84
C LYS A 59 25.72 -7.57 24.50
N LEU A 60 26.45 -8.08 23.50
CA LEU A 60 25.88 -8.39 22.19
C LEU A 60 24.75 -9.42 22.30
N GLN A 61 24.97 -10.50 23.06
CA GLN A 61 23.94 -11.52 23.28
C GLN A 61 22.72 -10.93 24.00
N ARG A 62 22.92 -10.14 25.06
CA ARG A 62 21.82 -9.46 25.77
C ARG A 62 20.99 -8.58 24.84
N ASN A 63 21.65 -7.83 23.95
CA ASN A 63 20.96 -6.99 22.97
C ASN A 63 20.18 -7.82 21.95
N ALA A 64 20.74 -8.96 21.52
CA ALA A 64 20.03 -9.91 20.65
C ALA A 64 18.80 -10.49 21.35
N ASP A 65 18.92 -10.86 22.62
CA ASP A 65 17.82 -11.39 23.43
C ASP A 65 16.71 -10.34 23.61
N ASN A 66 17.06 -9.08 23.87
CA ASN A 66 16.09 -7.98 23.94
C ASN A 66 15.31 -7.82 22.62
N LEU A 67 16.01 -7.86 21.48
CA LEU A 67 15.39 -7.75 20.17
C LEU A 67 14.47 -8.93 19.88
N MET A 68 14.94 -10.15 20.14
CA MET A 68 14.14 -11.37 19.95
C MET A 68 12.91 -11.40 20.86
N ALA A 69 13.04 -10.96 22.13
CA ALA A 69 11.93 -10.90 23.07
C ALA A 69 10.83 -9.94 22.59
N VAL A 70 11.19 -8.72 22.16
CA VAL A 70 10.21 -7.76 21.61
C VAL A 70 9.58 -8.27 20.32
N CYS A 71 10.37 -8.85 19.41
CA CYS A 71 9.80 -9.45 18.21
C CYS A 71 8.87 -10.62 18.55
N GLN A 72 9.15 -11.39 19.59
CA GLN A 72 8.29 -12.48 20.03
C GLN A 72 6.92 -11.95 20.49
N THR A 73 6.88 -10.92 21.34
CA THR A 73 5.60 -10.36 21.80
C THR A 73 4.78 -9.77 20.65
N ILE A 74 5.45 -9.18 19.65
CA ILE A 74 4.77 -8.69 18.43
C ILE A 74 4.21 -9.85 17.61
N VAL A 75 4.97 -10.94 17.42
CA VAL A 75 4.48 -12.14 16.71
C VAL A 75 3.28 -12.75 17.43
N ASP A 76 3.35 -12.87 18.76
CA ASP A 76 2.25 -13.37 19.58
C ASP A 76 1.00 -12.49 19.39
N SER A 77 1.15 -11.17 19.53
CA SER A 77 0.06 -10.21 19.35
C SER A 77 -0.57 -10.24 17.96
N ILE A 78 0.24 -10.38 16.89
CA ILE A 78 -0.26 -10.53 15.52
C ILE A 78 -1.14 -11.79 15.39
N LEU A 79 -0.71 -12.91 15.98
CA LEU A 79 -1.42 -14.18 15.91
C LEU A 79 -2.73 -14.15 16.72
N ASP A 80 -2.71 -13.51 17.88
CA ASP A 80 -3.85 -13.40 18.78
C ASP A 80 -4.95 -12.49 18.20
N HIS A 81 -4.56 -11.46 17.45
CA HIS A 81 -5.50 -10.47 16.92
C HIS A 81 -5.79 -10.62 15.43
N VAL A 82 -5.34 -11.71 14.77
CA VAL A 82 -5.53 -11.88 13.31
C VAL A 82 -7.00 -11.83 12.89
N ASP A 83 -7.93 -12.22 13.76
CA ASP A 83 -9.38 -12.19 13.48
C ASP A 83 -9.96 -10.76 13.49
N ALA A 84 -9.18 -9.74 13.89
CA ALA A 84 -9.56 -8.34 13.74
C ALA A 84 -9.50 -7.87 12.28
N LEU A 85 -8.81 -8.60 11.41
CA LEU A 85 -8.80 -8.37 9.97
C LEU A 85 -10.17 -8.71 9.36
N PRO A 86 -10.70 -7.88 8.45
CA PRO A 86 -11.98 -8.16 7.82
C PRO A 86 -11.90 -9.36 6.87
N LEU A 87 -13.05 -9.98 6.64
CA LEU A 87 -13.16 -11.20 5.83
C LEU A 87 -12.72 -10.98 4.37
N SER A 88 -12.97 -9.78 3.83
CA SER A 88 -12.45 -9.30 2.55
C SER A 88 -10.92 -9.38 2.46
N PHE A 89 -10.19 -9.06 3.53
CA PHE A 89 -8.72 -9.18 3.59
C PHE A 89 -8.31 -10.65 3.44
N VAL A 90 -9.02 -11.57 4.09
CA VAL A 90 -8.81 -13.02 3.95
C VAL A 90 -9.10 -13.48 2.52
N HIS A 91 -10.16 -12.95 1.89
CA HIS A 91 -10.45 -13.21 0.48
C HIS A 91 -9.33 -12.74 -0.46
N VAL A 92 -8.75 -11.56 -0.21
CA VAL A 92 -7.58 -11.07 -0.95
C VAL A 92 -6.38 -12.01 -0.78
N CYS A 93 -6.04 -12.39 0.46
CA CYS A 93 -4.95 -13.33 0.74
C CYS A 93 -5.14 -14.68 0.03
N ARG A 94 -6.36 -15.24 0.10
CA ARG A 94 -6.72 -16.48 -0.59
C ARG A 94 -6.63 -16.35 -2.11
N TYR A 95 -7.12 -15.24 -2.67
CA TYR A 95 -7.05 -14.97 -4.11
C TYR A 95 -5.60 -14.89 -4.59
N LEU A 96 -4.73 -14.19 -3.84
CA LEU A 96 -3.29 -14.12 -4.14
C LEU A 96 -2.63 -15.51 -4.09
N LYS A 97 -2.99 -16.35 -3.11
CA LYS A 97 -2.52 -17.74 -3.05
C LYS A 97 -2.97 -18.53 -4.27
N GLY A 98 -4.26 -18.46 -4.64
CA GLY A 98 -4.79 -19.17 -5.81
C GLY A 98 -4.08 -18.76 -7.11
N LYS A 99 -3.88 -17.46 -7.33
CA LYS A 99 -3.18 -16.94 -8.51
C LYS A 99 -1.69 -17.27 -8.54
N LEU A 100 -1.04 -17.38 -7.38
CA LEU A 100 0.33 -17.90 -7.30
C LEU A 100 0.37 -19.35 -7.79
N ILE A 101 -0.53 -20.18 -7.27
CA ILE A 101 -0.57 -21.60 -7.59
C ILE A 101 -0.81 -21.79 -9.08
N GLU A 102 -1.88 -21.18 -9.62
CA GLU A 102 -2.22 -21.22 -11.05
C GLU A 102 -1.06 -20.82 -11.97
N ARG A 103 -0.26 -19.83 -11.57
CA ARG A 103 0.78 -19.26 -12.43
C ARG A 103 2.15 -19.92 -12.31
N PHE A 104 2.49 -20.43 -11.12
CA PHE A 104 3.86 -20.83 -10.79
C PHE A 104 3.98 -22.24 -10.23
N LEU A 105 2.88 -22.93 -9.96
CA LEU A 105 2.88 -24.25 -9.34
C LEU A 105 2.00 -25.20 -10.16
N ASP A 106 2.58 -26.29 -10.67
CA ASP A 106 1.90 -27.26 -11.53
C ASP A 106 0.92 -28.20 -10.77
N LYS A 107 0.45 -27.81 -9.60
CA LYS A 107 -0.35 -28.64 -8.69
C LYS A 107 -1.62 -27.93 -8.22
N SER A 108 -2.57 -28.69 -7.71
CA SER A 108 -3.88 -28.19 -7.28
C SER A 108 -3.77 -27.33 -6.02
N GLU A 109 -4.77 -26.48 -5.75
CA GLU A 109 -4.80 -25.64 -4.54
C GLU A 109 -4.79 -26.47 -3.24
N GLU A 110 -5.25 -27.71 -3.33
CA GLU A 110 -5.37 -28.67 -2.22
C GLU A 110 -4.02 -29.29 -1.85
N ASP A 111 -3.04 -29.27 -2.76
CA ASP A 111 -1.69 -29.78 -2.54
C ASP A 111 -0.79 -28.82 -1.74
N TYR A 112 -1.27 -27.58 -1.51
CA TYR A 112 -0.51 -26.55 -0.82
C TYR A 112 -1.26 -26.02 0.41
N ASP A 113 -0.76 -26.39 1.58
CA ASP A 113 -1.07 -25.65 2.79
C ASP A 113 -0.39 -24.26 2.76
N GLY A 114 -0.77 -23.37 3.68
CA GLY A 114 -0.18 -22.02 3.76
C GLY A 114 1.31 -22.01 4.11
N SER A 115 1.96 -23.17 4.28
CA SER A 115 3.34 -23.31 4.75
C SER A 115 4.38 -23.38 3.63
N SER A 116 3.96 -23.58 2.37
CA SER A 116 4.91 -23.72 1.27
C SER A 116 5.75 -22.43 1.05
N SER A 117 7.02 -22.59 0.69
CA SER A 117 7.96 -21.47 0.50
C SER A 117 7.43 -20.38 -0.46
N PRO A 118 6.80 -20.71 -1.61
CA PRO A 118 6.22 -19.69 -2.50
C PRO A 118 5.09 -18.89 -1.84
N ILE A 119 4.25 -19.55 -1.03
CA ILE A 119 3.16 -18.89 -0.31
C ILE A 119 3.72 -17.98 0.78
N LYS A 120 4.67 -18.45 1.58
CA LYS A 120 5.39 -17.62 2.58
C LYS A 120 6.00 -16.38 1.94
N ALA A 121 6.62 -16.51 0.76
CA ALA A 121 7.23 -15.39 0.07
C ALA A 121 6.20 -14.33 -0.40
N ILE A 122 5.03 -14.75 -0.89
CA ILE A 122 3.98 -13.82 -1.32
C ILE A 122 3.26 -13.21 -0.12
N MET A 123 2.90 -14.02 0.88
CA MET A 123 2.24 -13.52 2.08
C MET A 123 3.16 -12.60 2.88
N GLY A 124 4.43 -12.96 3.06
CA GLY A 124 5.43 -12.04 3.63
C GLY A 124 5.64 -10.78 2.80
N GLY A 125 5.60 -10.88 1.46
CA GLY A 125 5.71 -9.74 0.56
C GLY A 125 4.48 -8.81 0.52
N PHE A 126 3.29 -9.33 0.83
CA PHE A 126 2.07 -8.54 0.95
C PHE A 126 1.82 -8.10 2.40
N LEU A 127 1.55 -9.05 3.29
CA LEU A 127 1.15 -8.79 4.67
C LEU A 127 2.25 -8.08 5.47
N PHE A 128 3.49 -8.57 5.42
CA PHE A 128 4.57 -7.97 6.19
C PHE A 128 5.15 -6.76 5.46
N LEU A 129 5.71 -6.95 4.26
CA LEU A 129 6.42 -5.88 3.56
C LEU A 129 5.57 -4.66 3.22
N ARG A 130 4.27 -4.82 2.91
CA ARG A 130 3.40 -3.71 2.44
C ARG A 130 2.41 -3.19 3.46
N PHE A 131 2.19 -3.92 4.56
CA PHE A 131 1.16 -3.55 5.51
C PHE A 131 1.71 -3.46 6.94
N ILE A 132 2.23 -4.54 7.51
CA ILE A 132 2.73 -4.54 8.90
C ILE A 132 4.04 -3.77 9.05
N CYS A 133 5.06 -4.06 8.24
CA CYS A 133 6.38 -3.43 8.34
C CYS A 133 6.35 -1.90 8.12
N PRO A 134 5.58 -1.36 7.16
CA PRO A 134 5.38 0.09 7.06
C PRO A 134 4.76 0.69 8.32
N ALA A 135 3.79 0.01 8.96
CA ALA A 135 3.22 0.48 10.23
C ALA A 135 4.24 0.53 11.38
N ILE A 136 5.21 -0.40 11.40
CA ILE A 136 6.29 -0.41 12.40
C ILE A 136 7.32 0.69 12.11
N THR A 137 7.69 0.89 10.84
CA THR A 137 8.76 1.85 10.45
C THR A 137 8.31 3.30 10.39
N THR A 138 7.07 3.56 10.01
CA THR A 138 6.47 4.90 9.97
C THR A 138 5.18 4.95 10.79
N PRO A 139 5.27 4.75 12.12
CA PRO A 139 4.10 4.55 12.98
C PRO A 139 3.17 5.76 13.05
N HIS A 140 3.71 6.97 12.95
CA HIS A 140 2.93 8.21 12.89
C HIS A 140 2.00 8.25 11.67
N SER A 141 2.42 7.71 10.52
CA SER A 141 1.58 7.64 9.31
C SER A 141 0.42 6.65 9.44
N TYR A 142 0.43 5.82 10.48
CA TYR A 142 -0.61 4.86 10.84
C TYR A 142 -1.35 5.26 12.12
N GLY A 143 -1.12 6.47 12.66
CA GLY A 143 -1.76 6.91 13.90
C GLY A 143 -1.35 6.13 15.16
N LEU A 144 -0.22 5.40 15.11
CA LEU A 144 0.28 4.66 16.27
C LEU A 144 1.08 5.56 17.23
N LEU A 145 1.59 6.68 16.72
CA LEU A 145 2.26 7.74 17.47
C LEU A 145 1.76 9.09 16.97
N ASP A 146 1.74 10.09 17.83
CA ASP A 146 1.37 11.46 17.46
C ASP A 146 2.48 12.16 16.65
N GLU A 147 3.73 11.85 16.97
CA GLU A 147 4.92 12.50 16.41
C GLU A 147 5.85 11.51 15.69
N ILE A 148 6.71 12.06 14.82
CA ILE A 148 7.74 11.26 14.13
C ILE A 148 8.74 10.72 15.17
N PRO A 149 8.99 9.39 15.21
CA PRO A 149 9.93 8.83 16.19
C PRO A 149 11.32 9.42 16.03
N ASP A 150 12.06 9.61 17.12
CA ASP A 150 13.42 10.14 17.10
C ASP A 150 14.44 9.17 16.47
N ALA A 151 15.71 9.58 16.34
CA ALA A 151 16.73 8.75 15.71
C ALA A 151 16.97 7.43 16.45
N SER A 152 16.86 7.42 17.78
CA SER A 152 17.02 6.22 18.60
C SER A 152 15.86 5.24 18.36
N SER A 153 14.62 5.71 18.46
CA SER A 153 13.42 4.92 18.24
C SER A 153 13.36 4.35 16.82
N ARG A 154 13.63 5.19 15.80
CA ARG A 154 13.70 4.73 14.40
C ARG A 154 14.70 3.59 14.21
N ARG A 155 15.85 3.64 14.92
CA ARG A 155 16.84 2.56 14.84
C ARG A 155 16.28 1.24 15.39
N ILE A 156 15.61 1.27 16.54
CA ILE A 156 14.98 0.09 17.14
C ILE A 156 13.92 -0.47 16.19
N LEU A 157 13.01 0.39 15.72
CA LEU A 157 11.92 0.00 14.81
C LEU A 157 12.43 -0.65 13.52
N VAL A 158 13.55 -0.16 12.96
CA VAL A 158 14.20 -0.78 11.79
C VAL A 158 14.73 -2.18 12.10
N LEU A 159 15.36 -2.39 13.26
CA LEU A 159 15.88 -3.72 13.63
C LEU A 159 14.74 -4.71 13.86
N VAL A 160 13.69 -4.29 14.56
CA VAL A 160 12.45 -5.07 14.76
C VAL A 160 11.83 -5.44 13.43
N THR A 161 11.68 -4.46 12.53
CA THR A 161 11.09 -4.67 11.20
C THR A 161 11.88 -5.69 10.38
N LYS A 162 13.21 -5.60 10.39
CA LYS A 162 14.07 -6.55 9.66
C LYS A 162 13.89 -7.97 10.18
N LEU A 163 13.96 -8.16 11.50
CA LEU A 163 13.81 -9.49 12.08
C LEU A 163 12.42 -10.08 11.80
N LEU A 164 11.35 -9.30 11.95
CA LEU A 164 9.99 -9.74 11.65
C LEU A 164 9.80 -10.06 10.16
N PHE A 165 10.34 -9.25 9.25
CA PHE A 165 10.23 -9.52 7.81
C PHE A 165 10.97 -10.80 7.41
N ASN A 166 12.20 -10.98 7.88
CA ASN A 166 12.97 -12.21 7.64
C ASN A 166 12.29 -13.44 8.25
N CYS A 167 11.71 -13.31 9.46
CA CYS A 167 10.87 -14.34 10.07
C CYS A 167 9.65 -14.69 9.20
N SER A 168 8.95 -13.67 8.70
CA SER A 168 7.75 -13.84 7.87
C SER A 168 8.02 -14.56 6.54
N THR A 169 9.23 -14.43 6.01
CA THR A 169 9.63 -15.02 4.74
C THR A 169 10.43 -16.31 4.90
N ASP A 170 10.75 -16.71 6.13
CA ASP A 170 11.58 -17.87 6.44
C ASP A 170 12.97 -17.79 5.77
N VAL A 171 13.55 -16.57 5.78
CA VAL A 171 14.86 -16.28 5.17
C VAL A 171 15.82 -15.77 6.23
N GLU A 172 16.87 -16.53 6.49
CA GLU A 172 17.94 -16.16 7.42
C GLU A 172 18.78 -14.96 6.96
N PHE A 173 19.40 -14.27 7.91
CA PHE A 173 20.36 -13.22 7.61
C PHE A 173 21.66 -13.82 7.03
N GLY A 174 22.02 -13.35 5.84
CA GLY A 174 23.19 -13.82 5.09
C GLY A 174 24.47 -13.02 5.34
N VAL A 175 25.38 -13.02 4.37
CA VAL A 175 26.66 -12.27 4.45
C VAL A 175 26.43 -10.75 4.41
N LYS A 176 25.43 -10.29 3.66
CA LYS A 176 25.10 -8.87 3.51
C LYS A 176 24.73 -8.19 4.83
N GLU A 177 24.20 -8.96 5.78
CA GLU A 177 23.76 -8.48 7.09
C GLU A 177 24.29 -9.40 8.20
N SER A 178 25.60 -9.67 8.17
CA SER A 178 26.25 -10.61 9.09
C SER A 178 26.02 -10.30 10.57
N TYR A 179 25.88 -9.02 10.93
CA TYR A 179 25.60 -8.57 12.31
C TYR A 179 24.23 -9.04 12.85
N MET A 180 23.28 -9.41 11.98
CA MET A 180 21.96 -9.95 12.38
C MET A 180 21.94 -11.48 12.48
N ARG A 181 23.02 -12.19 12.11
CA ARG A 181 23.02 -13.68 12.12
C ARG A 181 22.77 -14.27 13.51
N ILE A 182 23.14 -13.57 14.56
CA ILE A 182 22.93 -13.99 15.95
C ILE A 182 21.45 -14.24 16.28
N VAL A 183 20.52 -13.59 15.56
CA VAL A 183 19.08 -13.77 15.75
C VAL A 183 18.44 -14.75 14.74
N ASN A 184 19.22 -15.47 13.92
CA ASN A 184 18.64 -16.47 12.99
C ASN A 184 17.88 -17.58 13.71
N GLY A 185 18.27 -17.93 14.95
CA GLY A 185 17.54 -18.89 15.77
C GLY A 185 16.06 -18.52 15.96
N PHE A 186 15.75 -17.22 16.11
CA PHE A 186 14.38 -16.72 16.21
C PHE A 186 13.55 -16.99 14.95
N ILE A 187 14.16 -16.81 13.77
CA ILE A 187 13.50 -17.03 12.46
C ILE A 187 13.08 -18.50 12.36
N LEU A 188 14.02 -19.41 12.61
CA LEU A 188 13.78 -20.85 12.53
C LEU A 188 12.73 -21.33 13.54
N GLN A 189 12.78 -20.81 14.77
CA GLN A 189 11.82 -21.15 15.82
C GLN A 189 10.39 -20.68 15.51
N ASN A 190 10.24 -19.51 14.88
CA ASN A 190 8.93 -18.94 14.54
C ASN A 190 8.41 -19.33 13.15
N ALA A 191 9.19 -20.02 12.32
CA ALA A 191 8.77 -20.46 10.99
C ALA A 191 7.45 -21.26 10.99
N PRO A 192 7.21 -22.22 11.91
CA PRO A 192 5.92 -22.91 12.00
C PRO A 192 4.76 -21.98 12.37
N ARG A 193 5.00 -20.95 13.17
CA ARG A 193 3.99 -19.98 13.59
C ARG A 193 3.59 -19.06 12.43
N MET A 194 4.56 -18.66 11.60
CA MET A 194 4.29 -17.92 10.36
C MET A 194 3.50 -18.78 9.36
N SER A 195 3.86 -20.06 9.23
CA SER A 195 3.06 -21.00 8.42
C SER A 195 1.62 -21.10 8.92
N PHE A 196 1.41 -21.19 10.24
CA PHE A 196 0.08 -21.21 10.83
C PHE A 196 -0.72 -19.94 10.53
N LEU A 197 -0.09 -18.76 10.67
CA LEU A 197 -0.70 -17.48 10.30
C LEU A 197 -1.19 -17.47 8.85
N TYR A 198 -0.34 -17.88 7.91
CA TYR A 198 -0.68 -17.89 6.48
C TYR A 198 -1.73 -18.93 6.14
N THR A 199 -1.70 -20.10 6.77
CA THR A 199 -2.77 -21.09 6.63
C THR A 199 -4.10 -20.52 7.09
N ARG A 200 -4.15 -19.81 8.23
CA ARG A 200 -5.38 -19.14 8.69
C ARG A 200 -5.87 -18.07 7.73
N LEU A 201 -4.98 -17.22 7.22
CA LEU A 201 -5.30 -16.11 6.32
C LEU A 201 -5.63 -16.53 4.88
N THR A 202 -5.34 -17.78 4.51
CA THR A 202 -5.63 -18.31 3.17
C THR A 202 -6.62 -19.47 3.18
N ALA A 203 -7.15 -19.79 4.37
CA ALA A 203 -8.20 -20.79 4.53
C ALA A 203 -9.45 -20.37 3.76
N LYS A 204 -10.18 -21.37 3.23
CA LYS A 204 -11.49 -21.13 2.64
C LYS A 204 -12.43 -20.66 3.75
N ARG A 205 -13.07 -19.52 3.55
CA ARG A 205 -14.10 -18.97 4.43
C ARG A 205 -15.38 -18.80 3.62
N GLU A 206 -16.49 -19.13 4.24
CA GLU A 206 -17.83 -18.83 3.70
C GLU A 206 -18.12 -17.34 3.87
N GLY A 207 -18.85 -16.77 2.93
CA GLY A 207 -19.13 -15.34 2.86
C GLY A 207 -19.31 -14.91 1.41
N ASP A 208 -20.29 -14.05 1.17
CA ASP A 208 -20.42 -13.40 -0.12
C ASP A 208 -19.29 -12.38 -0.26
N ILE A 209 -18.40 -12.63 -1.22
CA ILE A 209 -17.22 -11.82 -1.48
C ILE A 209 -17.64 -10.37 -1.78
N GLU A 210 -18.66 -10.18 -2.61
CA GLU A 210 -19.09 -8.84 -3.03
C GLU A 210 -19.68 -8.07 -1.84
N ALA A 211 -20.47 -8.74 -1.00
CA ALA A 211 -21.00 -8.15 0.22
C ALA A 211 -19.89 -7.74 1.20
N CYS A 212 -18.80 -8.51 1.29
CA CYS A 212 -17.66 -8.16 2.15
C CYS A 212 -16.96 -6.89 1.67
N PHE A 213 -16.69 -6.77 0.36
CA PHE A 213 -16.07 -5.56 -0.19
C PHE A 213 -17.01 -4.34 -0.14
N THR A 214 -18.32 -4.56 -0.30
CA THR A 214 -19.33 -3.51 -0.12
C THR A 214 -19.31 -2.97 1.31
N ALA A 215 -19.31 -3.85 2.30
CA ALA A 215 -19.26 -3.46 3.71
C ALA A 215 -17.98 -2.68 4.06
N ASP A 216 -16.83 -3.06 3.50
CA ASP A 216 -15.60 -2.30 3.66
C ASP A 216 -15.69 -0.91 3.04
N SER A 217 -16.22 -0.83 1.81
CA SER A 217 -16.41 0.43 1.09
C SER A 217 -17.29 1.39 1.89
N ASP A 218 -18.42 0.91 2.40
CA ASP A 218 -19.33 1.68 3.24
C ASP A 218 -18.61 2.18 4.51
N GLY A 219 -17.76 1.36 5.11
CA GLY A 219 -16.97 1.73 6.28
C GLY A 219 -15.89 2.78 5.99
N ILE A 220 -15.14 2.63 4.89
CA ILE A 220 -14.09 3.56 4.48
C ILE A 220 -14.69 4.94 4.17
N PHE A 221 -15.82 4.97 3.48
CA PHE A 221 -16.43 6.18 2.94
C PHE A 221 -17.58 6.73 3.80
N ALA A 222 -17.78 6.20 5.01
CA ALA A 222 -18.89 6.56 5.90
C ALA A 222 -18.99 8.06 6.24
N ASN A 223 -17.86 8.79 6.22
CA ASN A 223 -17.78 10.19 6.64
C ASN A 223 -17.44 11.14 5.48
N ILE A 224 -17.62 10.74 4.22
CA ILE A 224 -17.39 11.64 3.09
C ILE A 224 -18.54 12.64 2.96
N THR A 225 -18.20 13.93 2.84
CA THR A 225 -19.18 15.00 2.60
C THR A 225 -19.60 15.05 1.14
N GLN A 226 -20.77 15.61 0.86
CA GLN A 226 -21.26 15.76 -0.52
C GLN A 226 -20.28 16.59 -1.38
N ASP A 227 -19.68 17.63 -0.82
CA ASP A 227 -18.70 18.47 -1.51
C ASP A 227 -17.43 17.70 -1.85
N GLN A 228 -16.95 16.85 -0.94
CA GLN A 228 -15.79 15.99 -1.19
C GLN A 228 -16.09 14.97 -2.30
N LEU A 229 -17.29 14.36 -2.31
CA LEU A 229 -17.69 13.45 -3.39
C LEU A 229 -17.68 14.14 -4.77
N ILE A 230 -18.15 15.39 -4.84
CA ILE A 230 -18.13 16.17 -6.08
C ILE A 230 -16.69 16.44 -6.50
N GLN A 231 -15.83 16.86 -5.56
CA GLN A 231 -14.42 17.10 -5.83
C GLN A 231 -13.70 15.83 -6.32
N ASP A 232 -13.84 14.72 -5.60
CA ASP A 232 -13.22 13.44 -5.95
C ASP A 232 -13.68 12.97 -7.34
N ARG A 233 -14.98 13.13 -7.64
CA ARG A 233 -15.53 12.84 -8.96
C ARG A 233 -14.85 13.69 -10.02
N ASP A 234 -14.77 15.00 -9.83
CA ASP A 234 -14.18 15.91 -10.82
C ASP A 234 -12.69 15.61 -11.05
N GLU A 235 -11.95 15.26 -9.99
CA GLU A 235 -10.55 14.82 -10.09
C GLU A 235 -10.41 13.50 -10.86
N ILE A 236 -11.27 12.52 -10.59
CA ILE A 236 -11.32 11.24 -11.33
C ILE A 236 -11.66 11.49 -12.81
N MET A 237 -12.67 12.33 -13.09
CA MET A 237 -13.06 12.73 -14.44
C MET A 237 -11.90 13.37 -15.20
N LEU A 238 -11.19 14.29 -14.55
CA LEU A 238 -10.03 14.96 -15.12
C LEU A 238 -8.89 13.98 -15.43
N ALA A 239 -8.61 13.06 -14.50
CA ALA A 239 -7.57 12.05 -14.65
C ALA A 239 -7.89 11.03 -15.76
N LEU A 240 -9.16 10.62 -15.89
CA LEU A 240 -9.63 9.69 -16.91
C LEU A 240 -9.80 10.35 -18.28
N GLY A 241 -9.98 11.68 -18.35
CA GLY A 241 -10.54 12.43 -19.47
C GLY A 241 -10.23 11.91 -20.88
N LYS A 242 -8.96 11.79 -21.27
CA LYS A 242 -8.57 11.37 -22.64
C LYS A 242 -8.62 9.86 -22.89
N HIS A 243 -8.81 9.07 -21.84
CA HIS A 243 -8.74 7.62 -21.85
C HIS A 243 -10.07 6.95 -21.49
N VAL A 244 -11.14 7.72 -21.23
CA VAL A 244 -12.46 7.17 -20.83
C VAL A 244 -12.94 6.09 -21.80
N ASP A 245 -12.94 6.36 -23.10
CA ASP A 245 -13.42 5.39 -24.10
C ASP A 245 -12.57 4.11 -24.14
N GLU A 246 -11.25 4.24 -23.98
CA GLU A 246 -10.33 3.11 -23.91
C GLU A 246 -10.56 2.28 -22.64
N VAL A 247 -10.76 2.94 -21.50
CA VAL A 247 -11.01 2.31 -20.21
C VAL A 247 -12.37 1.60 -20.23
N VAL A 248 -13.44 2.27 -20.67
CA VAL A 248 -14.77 1.69 -20.82
C VAL A 248 -14.72 0.48 -21.75
N GLY A 249 -14.03 0.59 -22.89
CA GLY A 249 -13.83 -0.53 -23.81
C GLY A 249 -13.14 -1.73 -23.17
N LYS A 250 -12.09 -1.51 -22.36
CA LYS A 250 -11.40 -2.60 -21.64
C LYS A 250 -12.25 -3.18 -20.50
N VAL A 251 -12.99 -2.34 -19.77
CA VAL A 251 -13.89 -2.80 -18.69
C VAL A 251 -15.01 -3.66 -19.28
N ALA A 252 -15.55 -3.31 -20.45
CA ALA A 252 -16.60 -4.07 -21.12
C ALA A 252 -16.18 -5.50 -21.47
N LEU A 253 -14.88 -5.75 -21.70
CA LEU A 253 -14.35 -7.10 -21.91
C LEU A 253 -14.45 -8.00 -20.67
N SER A 254 -14.48 -7.39 -19.48
CA SER A 254 -14.53 -8.10 -18.19
C SER A 254 -15.93 -8.08 -17.57
N SER A 255 -16.65 -6.97 -17.70
CA SER A 255 -18.02 -6.79 -17.20
C SER A 255 -18.73 -5.67 -17.96
N GLU A 256 -19.74 -6.03 -18.74
CA GLU A 256 -20.55 -5.06 -19.48
C GLU A 256 -21.36 -4.15 -18.54
N SER A 257 -21.87 -4.70 -17.43
CA SER A 257 -22.63 -3.93 -16.43
C SER A 257 -21.77 -2.83 -15.79
N LEU A 258 -20.52 -3.13 -15.43
CA LEU A 258 -19.59 -2.13 -14.88
C LEU A 258 -19.20 -1.08 -15.92
N ALA A 259 -19.04 -1.48 -17.18
CA ALA A 259 -18.74 -0.54 -18.26
C ALA A 259 -19.87 0.47 -18.48
N GLN A 260 -21.13 0.00 -18.45
CA GLN A 260 -22.30 0.87 -18.55
C GLN A 260 -22.39 1.85 -17.37
N GLN A 261 -22.18 1.37 -16.15
CA GLN A 261 -22.17 2.23 -14.95
C GLN A 261 -21.05 3.28 -15.04
N LEU A 262 -19.84 2.88 -15.42
CA LEU A 262 -18.72 3.79 -15.61
C LEU A 262 -19.05 4.87 -16.65
N GLN A 263 -19.67 4.48 -17.78
CA GLN A 263 -20.03 5.42 -18.83
C GLN A 263 -21.10 6.42 -18.38
N VAL A 264 -22.05 6.01 -17.54
CA VAL A 264 -23.05 6.91 -16.92
C VAL A 264 -22.38 7.89 -15.95
N VAL A 265 -21.45 7.41 -15.11
CA VAL A 265 -20.73 8.27 -14.15
C VAL A 265 -19.84 9.28 -14.87
N MET A 266 -19.23 8.85 -15.99
CA MET A 266 -18.35 9.65 -16.84
C MET A 266 -19.09 10.59 -17.80
N ALA A 267 -20.42 10.46 -17.94
CA ALA A 267 -21.19 11.40 -18.73
C ALA A 267 -21.13 12.79 -18.06
N PRO A 268 -20.87 13.88 -18.82
CA PRO A 268 -20.86 15.21 -18.25
C PRO A 268 -22.22 15.49 -17.60
N SER A 269 -22.20 15.97 -16.34
CA SER A 269 -23.39 16.49 -15.68
C SER A 269 -24.07 17.50 -16.62
N THR A 270 -25.39 17.46 -16.74
CA THR A 270 -26.17 18.35 -17.61
C THR A 270 -25.85 19.85 -17.36
N ALA A 271 -25.37 20.20 -16.17
CA ALA A 271 -24.86 21.54 -15.85
C ALA A 271 -23.48 21.86 -16.49
N ALA A 272 -22.56 20.90 -16.55
CA ALA A 272 -21.24 21.07 -17.14
C ALA A 272 -21.31 21.12 -18.68
N ALA A 273 -22.21 20.34 -19.29
CA ALA A 273 -22.48 20.39 -20.73
C ALA A 273 -23.07 21.76 -21.14
N ALA A 274 -23.95 22.35 -20.32
CA ALA A 274 -24.51 23.68 -20.56
C ALA A 274 -23.44 24.79 -20.47
N ALA A 275 -22.51 24.69 -19.51
CA ALA A 275 -21.40 25.64 -19.36
C ALA A 275 -20.39 25.55 -20.52
N ALA A 276 -20.06 24.34 -20.97
CA ALA A 276 -19.19 24.12 -22.13
C ALA A 276 -19.84 24.60 -23.45
N ALA A 277 -21.16 24.43 -23.61
CA ALA A 277 -21.90 24.95 -24.76
C ALA A 277 -21.99 26.48 -24.75
N ALA A 278 -22.10 27.12 -23.57
CA ALA A 278 -22.08 28.57 -23.43
C ALA A 278 -20.70 29.18 -23.77
N ALA A 279 -19.60 28.48 -23.46
CA ALA A 279 -18.24 28.92 -23.78
C ALA A 279 -17.86 28.75 -25.26
N ALA A 280 -18.59 27.92 -26.02
CA ALA A 280 -18.27 27.59 -27.41
C ALA A 280 -19.01 28.46 -28.47
N SER A 281 -19.74 29.50 -28.05
CA SER A 281 -20.46 30.40 -28.98
C SER A 281 -19.64 31.67 -29.29
N PRO A 282 -19.16 31.90 -30.52
CA PRO A 282 -18.45 33.12 -30.85
C PRO A 282 -19.44 34.27 -31.15
N GLN A 283 -19.41 35.33 -30.33
CA GLN A 283 -20.07 36.61 -30.64
C GLN A 283 -19.46 37.21 -31.91
N LYS A 284 -20.22 37.20 -33.01
CA LYS A 284 -20.00 38.07 -34.17
C LYS A 284 -20.63 39.42 -33.88
N ASP A 285 -19.88 40.36 -33.30
CA ASP A 285 -20.27 41.77 -33.31
C ASP A 285 -19.61 42.50 -34.48
N VAL A 286 -20.49 42.88 -35.40
CA VAL A 286 -20.26 43.78 -36.52
C VAL A 286 -20.38 45.19 -35.98
N GLU A 287 -19.31 46.00 -36.00
CA GLU A 287 -19.49 47.45 -35.94
C GLU A 287 -18.46 48.24 -36.76
N LYS A 288 -19.03 49.09 -37.62
CA LYS A 288 -18.39 49.99 -38.57
C LYS A 288 -17.72 51.16 -37.85
N LYS A 289 -16.55 51.60 -38.31
CA LYS A 289 -16.17 53.03 -38.23
C LYS A 289 -15.32 53.48 -39.41
N LYS A 290 -15.88 54.42 -40.17
CA LYS A 290 -15.22 55.27 -41.19
C LYS A 290 -14.60 56.49 -40.50
N THR A 291 -13.37 56.84 -40.90
CA THR A 291 -12.76 58.18 -41.07
C THR A 291 -11.25 57.93 -41.23
N GLY A 292 -10.45 58.44 -42.16
CA GLY A 292 -10.58 59.43 -43.22
C GLY A 292 -9.18 60.01 -43.47
N GLY A 293 -8.68 59.95 -44.72
CA GLY A 293 -7.66 60.85 -45.26
C GLY A 293 -6.17 60.58 -44.99
N GLY A 294 -5.37 60.48 -46.06
CA GLY A 294 -3.93 60.82 -46.02
C GLY A 294 -2.96 59.89 -46.75
N GLY A 295 -2.95 59.97 -48.08
CA GLY A 295 -1.75 60.09 -48.94
C GLY A 295 -0.48 59.22 -48.78
N ILE A 296 -0.03 58.78 -49.96
CA ILE A 296 1.36 58.74 -50.49
C ILE A 296 2.02 57.34 -50.64
N MET A 297 2.28 57.05 -51.91
CA MET A 297 3.24 56.15 -52.60
C MET A 297 4.34 55.39 -51.83
N GLY A 298 4.68 54.20 -52.36
CA GLY A 298 6.03 53.62 -52.31
C GLY A 298 6.02 52.07 -52.27
N PHE A 299 6.06 51.38 -53.40
CA PHE A 299 7.25 50.78 -54.03
C PHE A 299 7.74 49.43 -53.43
N PHE A 300 7.65 48.39 -54.28
CA PHE A 300 8.56 47.24 -54.46
C PHE A 300 8.78 46.18 -53.34
N ALA A 301 8.52 44.92 -53.73
CA ALA A 301 9.20 43.71 -53.25
C ALA A 301 10.69 43.71 -53.73
N PRO A 302 11.58 42.69 -53.49
CA PRO A 302 11.44 41.42 -52.76
C PRO A 302 12.67 41.04 -51.87
N ASN A 303 12.66 39.81 -51.32
CA ASN A 303 13.81 38.91 -51.06
C ASN A 303 14.87 39.29 -49.99
N ARG A 304 15.02 38.46 -48.93
CA ARG A 304 16.04 37.38 -48.84
C ARG A 304 16.11 36.75 -47.43
N LYS A 305 16.35 35.44 -47.47
CA LYS A 305 16.85 34.50 -46.45
C LYS A 305 17.77 35.11 -45.37
N LEU A 306 17.57 34.68 -44.13
CA LEU A 306 18.44 33.73 -43.42
C LEU A 306 17.62 32.98 -42.36
#